data_AF-A0A2S8W1V9-F1
#
_entry.id   AF-A0A2S8W1V9-F1
#
_cell.length_a   1.000
_cell.length_b   1.000
_cell.length_c   1.000
_cell.angle_alpha   90.00
_cell.angle_beta   90.00
_cell.angle_gamma   90.00
#
_symmetry.space_group_name_H-M   'P 1'
#
loop_
_entity.id
_entity.type
_entity.pdbx_description
1 polymer ?
#
loop_
_entity_poly.entity_id
_entity_poly.type
_entity_poly.pdbx_seq_one_letter_code
_entity_poly.pdbx_strand_id
1 'polypeptide(L)'
;MRCLGVYVHIIIYVFRNIDSIIMGIYSINVLTTTTIRYGGIILSLKTFEKELGNIVKKVVEEKLKKGEEIDEDKLLSAIKGIYSKENLDEYASPIYSTLKQTTPKMVEEERLIHQEFESRLQLRWLDAFYDLASIIKISEETAMNIIDEYMEEHAEVENNKYSISVTFDVLMKLYAKAIVISKEIYTLLKSGFSDGAMSRWRSLHECNVYFRNLTSRYSDKGFTDDLICKFIDYSVVEDYQELTKYRKKDDEFKLNQIEANNIEKDYKEVLKKYGNDFSKPYSWAKSLFPFKNRIYFSDLENNAGIDRLSIYYKQASYHIHASPTGLYNSLGDIQDERVQKHGYVFGPSNYGLSIPGQLTIISLMQMATSLLLLNSNIDRLIRATVFQKYADNAILEFDKVQNEIEQEEIEESILNTTLY
;
A
#
# COMPACT_ATOMS: atom_id res chain seq x y z
N MET A 1 -4.87 -61.04 25.48
CA MET A 1 -5.94 -60.07 25.13
C MET A 1 -5.91 -58.75 25.93
N ARG A 2 -4.79 -58.35 26.58
CA ARG A 2 -4.69 -57.06 27.31
C ARG A 2 -3.59 -56.10 26.81
N CYS A 3 -2.91 -56.39 25.69
CA CYS A 3 -1.84 -55.53 25.15
C CYS A 3 -2.27 -54.59 24.00
N LEU A 4 -3.53 -54.63 23.56
CA LEU A 4 -4.04 -53.74 22.49
C LEU A 4 -4.62 -52.40 23.01
N GLY A 5 -4.89 -52.27 24.32
CA GLY A 5 -5.49 -51.06 24.89
C GLY A 5 -4.52 -49.90 25.18
N VAL A 6 -3.22 -50.20 25.34
CA VAL A 6 -2.19 -49.19 25.69
C VAL A 6 -1.57 -48.58 24.43
N TYR A 7 -1.44 -49.36 23.35
CA TYR A 7 -1.00 -48.90 22.02
C TYR A 7 -1.91 -47.81 21.44
N VAL A 8 -3.22 -47.90 21.66
CA VAL A 8 -4.18 -46.91 21.14
C VAL A 8 -4.19 -45.63 21.96
N HIS A 9 -3.91 -45.68 23.28
CA HIS A 9 -3.87 -44.47 24.10
C HIS A 9 -2.57 -43.66 23.96
N ILE A 10 -1.42 -44.31 23.74
CA ILE A 10 -0.15 -43.63 23.46
C ILE A 10 -0.18 -43.05 22.04
N ILE A 11 -0.69 -43.79 21.06
CA ILE A 11 -0.90 -43.26 19.71
C ILE A 11 -1.89 -42.08 19.76
N ILE A 12 -3.00 -42.13 20.50
CA ILE A 12 -3.94 -40.99 20.60
C ILE A 12 -3.38 -39.80 21.40
N TYR A 13 -2.51 -40.00 22.40
CA TYR A 13 -1.92 -38.90 23.18
C TYR A 13 -0.73 -38.25 22.46
N VAL A 14 0.06 -39.05 21.74
CA VAL A 14 1.08 -38.60 20.80
C VAL A 14 0.39 -37.91 19.61
N PHE A 15 -0.66 -38.47 19.00
CA PHE A 15 -1.42 -37.80 17.94
C PHE A 15 -2.17 -36.55 18.43
N ARG A 16 -2.70 -36.47 19.65
CA ARG A 16 -3.38 -35.22 20.12
C ARG A 16 -2.44 -34.03 20.32
N ASN A 17 -1.17 -34.27 20.66
CA ASN A 17 -0.15 -33.21 20.75
C ASN A 17 0.68 -33.07 19.48
N ILE A 18 0.68 -34.10 18.64
CA ILE A 18 1.19 -34.05 17.29
C ILE A 18 0.15 -33.46 16.35
N ASP A 19 -1.16 -33.42 16.61
CA ASP A 19 -2.16 -32.84 15.69
C ASP A 19 -1.91 -31.35 15.47
N SER A 20 -1.31 -30.62 16.43
CA SER A 20 -0.86 -29.24 16.23
C SER A 20 0.42 -29.11 15.39
N ILE A 21 1.22 -30.18 15.26
CA ILE A 21 2.49 -30.24 14.52
C ILE A 21 2.32 -30.95 13.15
N ILE A 22 1.57 -32.04 13.10
CA ILE A 22 1.09 -32.80 11.93
C ILE A 22 0.02 -32.03 11.15
N MET A 23 -0.81 -31.16 11.75
CA MET A 23 -1.56 -30.18 10.93
C MET A 23 -0.62 -29.20 10.22
N GLY A 24 0.55 -28.90 10.81
CA GLY A 24 1.65 -28.21 10.13
C GLY A 24 2.31 -29.05 9.04
N ILE A 25 2.49 -30.36 9.24
CA ILE A 25 3.19 -31.26 8.30
C ILE A 25 2.29 -31.80 7.17
N TYR A 26 0.99 -32.05 7.38
CA TYR A 26 0.05 -32.36 6.29
C TYR A 26 -0.18 -31.14 5.38
N SER A 27 -0.12 -29.92 5.94
CA SER A 27 -0.10 -28.69 5.14
C SER A 27 1.15 -28.58 4.26
N ILE A 28 2.28 -29.16 4.71
CA ILE A 28 3.52 -29.24 3.92
C ILE A 28 3.45 -30.34 2.85
N ASN A 29 2.82 -31.50 3.13
CA ASN A 29 2.71 -32.60 2.16
C ASN A 29 1.81 -32.26 0.96
N VAL A 30 0.78 -31.43 1.11
CA VAL A 30 -0.07 -30.98 -0.03
C VAL A 30 0.68 -30.01 -0.95
N LEU A 31 1.74 -29.35 -0.49
CA LEU A 31 2.60 -28.48 -1.31
C LEU A 31 3.64 -29.25 -2.14
N THR A 32 3.77 -30.57 -1.97
CA THR A 32 4.79 -31.38 -2.67
C THR A 32 4.44 -31.76 -4.11
N THR A 33 3.21 -31.48 -4.58
CA THR A 33 2.81 -31.76 -5.97
C THR A 33 3.11 -30.65 -6.97
N THR A 34 3.54 -29.46 -6.53
CA THR A 34 4.00 -28.41 -7.46
C THR A 34 5.49 -28.21 -7.30
N THR A 35 6.24 -28.90 -8.15
CA THR A 35 7.70 -28.86 -8.22
C THR A 35 8.14 -27.48 -8.71
N ILE A 36 8.23 -26.49 -7.82
CA ILE A 36 9.05 -25.29 -8.06
C ILE A 36 10.45 -25.61 -7.55
N ARG A 37 11.43 -25.48 -8.44
CA ARG A 37 12.85 -25.80 -8.27
C ARG A 37 13.52 -24.93 -7.18
N TYR A 38 13.19 -25.12 -5.92
CA TYR A 38 14.01 -24.65 -4.79
C TYR A 38 14.99 -25.77 -4.40
N GLY A 39 15.90 -26.09 -5.32
CA GLY A 39 16.75 -27.29 -5.25
C GLY A 39 17.61 -27.42 -3.99
N GLY A 40 17.85 -26.34 -3.23
CA GLY A 40 18.60 -26.36 -1.96
C GLY A 40 17.74 -26.68 -0.73
N ILE A 41 16.57 -26.04 -0.59
CA ILE A 41 15.71 -26.15 0.60
C ILE A 41 15.03 -27.52 0.67
N ILE A 42 14.57 -28.02 -0.48
CA ILE A 42 13.90 -29.33 -0.57
C ILE A 42 14.90 -30.47 -0.28
N LEU A 43 16.18 -30.31 -0.67
CA LEU A 43 17.22 -31.30 -0.41
C LEU A 43 17.54 -31.40 1.09
N SER A 44 17.58 -30.27 1.81
CA SER A 44 17.93 -30.28 3.23
C SER A 44 16.79 -30.80 4.13
N LEU A 45 15.53 -30.51 3.79
CA LEU A 45 14.37 -31.08 4.51
C LEU A 45 14.34 -32.61 4.41
N LYS A 46 14.60 -33.16 3.21
CA LYS A 46 14.77 -34.61 3.02
C LYS A 46 15.96 -35.17 3.80
N THR A 47 16.99 -34.37 4.02
CA THR A 47 18.16 -34.76 4.81
C THR A 47 17.80 -34.82 6.30
N PHE A 48 17.06 -33.84 6.81
CA PHE A 48 16.55 -33.81 8.17
C PHE A 48 15.59 -34.99 8.45
N GLU A 49 14.63 -35.26 7.56
CA GLU A 49 13.73 -36.42 7.69
C GLU A 49 14.49 -37.75 7.72
N LYS A 50 15.53 -37.87 6.89
CA LYS A 50 16.37 -39.06 6.85
C LYS A 50 17.19 -39.23 8.14
N GLU A 51 17.74 -38.16 8.70
CA GLU A 51 18.46 -38.21 9.98
C GLU A 51 17.53 -38.55 11.15
N LEU A 52 16.34 -37.93 11.20
CA LEU A 52 15.32 -38.23 12.20
C LEU A 52 14.88 -39.69 12.12
N GLY A 53 14.63 -40.19 10.89
CA GLY A 53 14.35 -41.59 10.63
C GLY A 53 15.48 -42.54 11.05
N ASN A 54 16.74 -42.14 10.84
CA ASN A 54 17.91 -42.93 11.26
C ASN A 54 18.07 -42.97 12.78
N ILE A 55 17.81 -41.86 13.48
CA ILE A 55 17.87 -41.80 14.96
C ILE A 55 16.79 -42.69 15.56
N VAL A 56 15.54 -42.56 15.08
CA VAL A 56 14.42 -43.40 15.52
C VAL A 56 14.73 -44.88 15.25
N LYS A 57 15.23 -45.21 14.06
CA LYS A 57 15.60 -46.58 13.70
C LYS A 57 16.70 -47.14 14.59
N LYS A 58 17.73 -46.37 14.90
CA LYS A 58 18.85 -46.78 15.76
C LYS A 58 18.40 -47.08 17.20
N VAL A 59 17.55 -46.22 17.76
CA VAL A 59 16.96 -46.42 19.11
C VAL A 59 16.07 -47.67 19.15
N VAL A 60 15.29 -47.91 18.10
CA VAL A 60 14.42 -49.09 17.99
C VAL A 60 15.22 -50.38 17.79
N GLU A 61 16.27 -50.37 16.96
CA GLU A 61 17.12 -51.54 16.68
C GLU A 61 17.99 -51.96 17.89
N GLU A 62 18.53 -51.00 18.65
CA GLU A 62 19.28 -51.29 19.89
C GLU A 62 18.41 -51.94 20.96
N LYS A 63 17.13 -51.58 21.02
CA LYS A 63 16.15 -52.09 22.00
C LYS A 63 15.57 -53.45 21.59
N LEU A 64 15.26 -53.67 20.31
CA LEU A 64 14.82 -54.97 19.77
C LEU A 64 15.84 -56.09 20.01
N LYS A 65 17.15 -55.77 19.97
CA LYS A 65 18.22 -56.72 20.28
C LYS A 65 18.31 -57.13 21.76
N LYS A 66 17.71 -56.36 22.67
CA LYS A 66 17.78 -56.60 24.13
C LYS A 66 16.48 -57.09 24.77
N GLY A 67 15.36 -57.12 24.03
CA GLY A 67 14.07 -57.62 24.52
C GLY A 67 13.40 -56.73 25.58
N GLU A 68 13.78 -55.46 25.67
CA GLU A 68 13.27 -54.51 26.67
C GLU A 68 12.11 -53.66 26.15
N GLU A 69 11.23 -53.24 27.06
CA GLU A 69 10.16 -52.27 26.80
C GLU A 69 10.75 -50.89 26.43
N ILE A 70 10.06 -50.16 25.55
CA ILE A 70 10.49 -48.84 25.06
C ILE A 70 10.22 -47.83 26.16
N ASP A 71 11.30 -47.27 26.71
CA ASP A 71 11.27 -46.22 27.71
C ASP A 71 10.87 -44.90 27.03
N GLU A 72 9.61 -44.50 27.20
CA GLU A 72 9.03 -43.29 26.59
C GLU A 72 9.82 -42.03 26.95
N ASP A 73 10.36 -41.94 28.17
CA ASP A 73 11.12 -40.78 28.64
C ASP A 73 12.44 -40.63 27.89
N LYS A 74 13.10 -41.75 27.55
CA LYS A 74 14.30 -41.74 26.70
C LYS A 74 14.00 -41.31 25.28
N LEU A 75 12.90 -41.79 24.69
CA LEU A 75 12.50 -41.37 23.34
C LEU A 75 12.18 -39.87 23.31
N LEU A 76 11.43 -39.38 24.31
CA LEU A 76 11.13 -37.96 24.50
C LEU A 76 12.39 -37.12 24.68
N SER A 77 13.38 -37.61 25.42
CA SER A 77 14.66 -36.92 25.60
C SER A 77 15.48 -36.83 24.32
N ALA A 78 15.48 -37.88 23.50
CA ALA A 78 16.16 -37.89 22.20
C ALA A 78 15.49 -36.94 21.20
N ILE A 79 14.15 -36.93 21.16
CA ILE A 79 13.36 -36.00 20.34
C ILE A 79 13.61 -34.56 20.80
N LYS A 80 13.55 -34.28 22.11
CA LYS A 80 13.89 -32.95 22.67
C LYS A 80 15.32 -32.53 22.34
N GLY A 81 16.25 -33.49 22.30
CA GLY A 81 17.62 -33.26 21.85
C GLY A 81 17.69 -32.75 20.41
N ILE A 82 16.95 -33.35 19.47
CA ILE A 82 16.91 -32.90 18.06
C ILE A 82 16.45 -31.43 17.95
N TYR A 83 15.49 -31.02 18.77
CA TYR A 83 15.00 -29.64 18.83
C TYR A 83 15.80 -28.74 19.79
N SER A 84 16.93 -29.22 20.33
CA SER A 84 17.82 -28.36 21.12
C SER A 84 18.38 -27.26 20.23
N LYS A 85 18.64 -26.10 20.82
CA LYS A 85 19.14 -24.94 20.09
C LYS A 85 20.45 -25.26 19.37
N GLU A 86 21.34 -26.01 20.02
CA GLU A 86 22.64 -26.40 19.48
C GLU A 86 22.51 -27.26 18.23
N ASN A 87 21.62 -28.26 18.27
CA ASN A 87 21.39 -29.15 17.12
C ASN A 87 20.66 -28.41 15.99
N LEU A 88 19.67 -27.56 16.29
CA LEU A 88 19.01 -26.72 15.29
C LEU A 88 20.00 -25.77 14.59
N ASP A 89 20.94 -25.17 15.32
CA ASP A 89 21.99 -24.32 14.75
C ASP A 89 22.97 -25.13 13.87
N GLU A 90 23.31 -26.36 14.28
CA GLU A 90 24.13 -27.29 13.49
C GLU A 90 23.44 -27.68 12.18
N TYR A 91 22.13 -27.97 12.20
CA TYR A 91 21.36 -28.30 11.00
C TYR A 91 21.10 -27.09 10.09
N ALA A 92 20.88 -25.90 10.67
CA ALA A 92 20.62 -24.68 9.91
C ALA A 92 21.88 -24.13 9.21
N SER A 93 23.07 -24.31 9.81
CA SER A 93 24.32 -23.71 9.33
C SER A 93 24.71 -24.10 7.89
N PRO A 94 24.62 -25.39 7.48
CA PRO A 94 24.83 -25.79 6.09
C PRO A 94 23.79 -25.16 5.14
N ILE A 95 22.51 -25.15 5.53
CA ILE A 95 21.42 -24.59 4.72
C ILE A 95 21.66 -23.10 4.47
N TYR A 96 21.96 -22.36 5.53
CA TYR A 96 22.30 -20.94 5.46
C TYR A 96 23.52 -20.70 4.57
N SER A 97 24.57 -21.50 4.71
CA SER A 97 25.79 -21.35 3.91
C SER A 97 25.51 -21.59 2.42
N THR A 98 24.71 -22.61 2.08
CA THR A 98 24.27 -22.86 0.70
C THR A 98 23.41 -21.71 0.19
N LEU A 99 22.37 -21.28 0.92
CA LEU A 99 21.52 -20.17 0.52
C LEU A 99 22.33 -18.89 0.32
N LYS A 100 23.26 -18.57 1.22
CA LYS A 100 24.12 -17.40 1.07
C LYS A 100 24.96 -17.42 -0.21
N GLN A 101 25.37 -18.61 -0.66
CA GLN A 101 26.11 -18.77 -1.92
C GLN A 101 25.19 -18.72 -3.15
N THR A 102 23.97 -19.25 -3.07
CA THR A 102 23.06 -19.36 -4.23
C THR A 102 22.10 -18.17 -4.40
N THR A 103 21.70 -17.52 -3.30
CA THR A 103 20.74 -16.41 -3.27
C THR A 103 21.13 -15.26 -4.20
N PRO A 104 22.41 -14.81 -4.30
CA PRO A 104 22.76 -13.76 -5.24
C PRO A 104 22.37 -14.08 -6.69
N LYS A 105 22.56 -15.33 -7.12
CA LYS A 105 22.13 -15.79 -8.45
C LYS A 105 20.62 -15.82 -8.58
N MET A 106 19.91 -16.32 -7.55
CA MET A 106 18.45 -16.38 -7.53
C MET A 106 17.82 -14.98 -7.60
N VAL A 107 18.37 -14.01 -6.85
CA VAL A 107 17.92 -12.61 -6.87
C VAL A 107 18.17 -11.97 -8.23
N GLU A 108 19.30 -12.28 -8.87
CA GLU A 108 19.59 -11.77 -10.22
C GLU A 108 18.68 -12.39 -11.29
N GLU A 109 18.37 -13.69 -11.19
CA GLU A 109 17.38 -14.35 -12.05
C GLU A 109 16.00 -13.71 -11.89
N GLU A 110 15.55 -13.47 -10.65
CA GLU A 110 14.29 -12.80 -10.35
C GLU A 110 14.27 -11.36 -10.90
N ARG A 111 15.38 -10.63 -10.77
CA ARG A 111 15.52 -9.27 -11.32
C ARG A 111 15.32 -9.25 -12.84
N LEU A 112 15.87 -10.24 -13.56
CA LEU A 112 15.72 -10.37 -15.01
C LEU A 112 14.28 -10.73 -15.40
N ILE A 113 13.64 -11.65 -14.67
CA ILE A 113 12.22 -12.00 -14.86
C ILE A 113 11.34 -10.77 -14.68
N HIS A 114 11.58 -9.99 -13.62
CA HIS A 114 10.84 -8.77 -13.36
C HIS A 114 11.03 -7.73 -14.47
N GLN A 115 12.26 -7.52 -14.93
CA GLN A 115 12.56 -6.59 -16.03
C GLN A 115 11.87 -6.99 -17.34
N GLU A 116 11.81 -8.29 -17.64
CA GLU A 116 11.10 -8.80 -18.82
C GLU A 116 9.58 -8.58 -18.69
N PHE A 117 9.02 -8.86 -17.52
CA PHE A 117 7.61 -8.58 -17.20
C PHE A 117 7.27 -7.10 -17.37
N GLU A 118 8.04 -6.20 -16.76
CA GLU A 118 7.80 -4.76 -16.85
C GLU A 118 7.86 -4.26 -18.30
N SER A 119 8.77 -4.82 -19.11
CA SER A 119 8.89 -4.47 -20.53
C SER A 119 7.63 -4.84 -21.32
N ARG A 120 7.10 -6.05 -21.11
CA ARG A 120 5.84 -6.50 -21.74
C ARG A 120 4.65 -5.70 -21.23
N LEU A 121 4.62 -5.41 -19.93
CA LEU A 121 3.58 -4.62 -19.28
C LEU A 121 3.50 -3.21 -19.89
N GLN A 122 4.64 -2.52 -19.95
CA GLN A 122 4.71 -1.17 -20.51
C GLN A 122 4.41 -1.14 -22.00
N LEU A 123 4.74 -2.20 -22.75
CA LEU A 123 4.33 -2.32 -24.15
C LEU A 123 2.81 -2.54 -24.29
N ARG A 124 2.20 -3.36 -23.42
CA ARG A 124 0.75 -3.62 -23.44
C ARG A 124 -0.07 -2.37 -23.09
N TRP A 125 0.44 -1.56 -22.15
CA TRP A 125 -0.23 -0.34 -21.67
C TRP A 125 0.36 0.94 -22.27
N LEU A 126 1.04 0.85 -23.41
CA LEU A 126 1.91 1.91 -23.93
C LEU A 126 1.20 3.27 -24.05
N ASP A 127 0.08 3.30 -24.76
CA ASP A 127 -0.66 4.54 -25.04
C ASP A 127 -1.21 5.15 -23.75
N ALA A 128 -1.85 4.32 -22.90
CA ALA A 128 -2.36 4.75 -21.59
C ALA A 128 -1.26 5.32 -20.67
N PHE A 129 -0.08 4.69 -20.66
CA PHE A 129 1.06 5.17 -19.87
C PHE A 129 1.68 6.45 -20.43
N TYR A 130 1.81 6.57 -21.76
CA TYR A 130 2.27 7.81 -22.38
C TYR A 130 1.32 8.97 -22.09
N ASP A 131 0.02 8.73 -22.15
CA ASP A 131 -0.99 9.74 -21.86
C ASP A 131 -0.94 10.18 -20.39
N LEU A 132 -0.90 9.25 -19.43
CA LEU A 132 -0.76 9.58 -18.02
C LEU A 132 0.55 10.35 -17.74
N ALA A 133 1.67 9.89 -18.31
CA ALA A 133 2.95 10.58 -18.18
C ALA A 133 2.92 11.99 -18.76
N SER A 134 2.24 12.17 -19.90
CA SER A 134 2.05 13.46 -20.55
C SER A 134 1.22 14.40 -19.67
N ILE A 135 0.10 13.92 -19.12
CA ILE A 135 -0.73 14.70 -18.21
C ILE A 135 0.05 15.15 -16.97
N ILE A 136 0.85 14.26 -16.37
CA ILE A 136 1.71 14.60 -15.23
C ILE A 136 2.73 15.67 -15.62
N LYS A 137 3.39 15.51 -16.78
CA LYS A 137 4.41 16.44 -17.27
C LYS A 137 3.84 17.82 -17.58
N ILE A 138 2.71 17.89 -18.29
CA ILE A 138 2.07 19.16 -18.62
C ILE A 138 1.51 19.82 -17.35
N SER A 139 1.03 19.05 -16.36
CA SER A 139 0.62 19.56 -15.05
C SER A 139 1.78 20.23 -14.30
N GLU A 140 2.96 19.63 -14.35
CA GLU A 140 4.22 20.17 -13.80
C GLU A 140 4.66 21.44 -14.53
N GLU A 141 4.66 21.44 -15.86
CA GLU A 141 5.00 22.64 -16.65
C GLU A 141 4.01 23.79 -16.41
N THR A 142 2.72 23.47 -16.26
CA THR A 142 1.71 24.46 -15.89
C THR A 142 1.97 25.05 -14.51
N ALA A 143 2.40 24.22 -13.54
CA ALA A 143 2.79 24.71 -12.22
C ALA A 143 3.96 25.69 -12.30
N MET A 144 5.00 25.34 -13.08
CA MET A 144 6.19 26.17 -13.27
C MET A 144 5.84 27.51 -13.90
N ASN A 145 5.06 27.52 -14.99
CA ASN A 145 4.63 28.77 -15.63
C ASN A 145 3.83 29.66 -14.67
N ILE A 146 2.93 29.09 -13.86
CA ILE A 146 2.16 29.87 -12.87
C ILE A 146 3.06 30.43 -11.78
N ILE A 147 4.08 29.68 -11.35
CA ILE A 147 5.07 30.17 -10.38
C ILE A 147 5.86 31.33 -10.99
N ASP A 148 6.38 31.16 -12.20
CA ASP A 148 7.19 32.19 -12.86
C ASP A 148 6.37 33.46 -13.08
N GLU A 149 5.15 33.36 -13.63
CA GLU A 149 4.21 34.47 -13.79
C GLU A 149 3.92 35.16 -12.44
N TYR A 150 3.66 34.39 -11.38
CA TYR A 150 3.41 34.95 -10.05
C TYR A 150 4.63 35.68 -9.48
N MET A 151 5.83 35.13 -9.67
CA MET A 151 7.07 35.75 -9.20
C MET A 151 7.35 37.04 -9.97
N GLU A 152 7.10 37.09 -11.28
CA GLU A 152 7.26 38.31 -12.07
C GLU A 152 6.27 39.42 -11.65
N GLU A 153 5.01 39.07 -11.35
CA GLU A 153 3.98 40.05 -11.03
C GLU A 153 3.95 40.50 -9.57
N HIS A 154 4.36 39.63 -8.63
CA HIS A 154 4.08 39.83 -7.20
C HIS A 154 5.29 39.69 -6.28
N ALA A 155 6.47 39.32 -6.77
CA ALA A 155 7.59 39.13 -5.88
C ALA A 155 8.15 40.49 -5.40
N GLU A 156 7.99 40.76 -4.11
CA GLU A 156 8.71 41.84 -3.44
C GLU A 156 10.11 41.32 -3.06
N VAL A 157 11.14 42.05 -3.47
CA VAL A 157 12.53 41.73 -3.13
C VAL A 157 12.96 42.63 -1.98
N GLU A 158 13.05 42.07 -0.78
CA GLU A 158 13.64 42.73 0.38
C GLU A 158 14.82 41.89 0.90
N ASN A 159 16.01 42.49 1.01
CA ASN A 159 17.23 41.82 1.50
C ASN A 159 17.58 40.50 0.77
N ASN A 160 17.43 40.46 -0.56
CA ASN A 160 17.62 39.25 -1.40
C ASN A 160 16.70 38.07 -1.03
N LYS A 161 15.56 38.32 -0.37
CA LYS A 161 14.53 37.33 -0.10
C LYS A 161 13.25 37.72 -0.84
N TYR A 162 12.70 36.77 -1.57
CA TYR A 162 11.38 36.87 -2.18
C TYR A 162 10.32 36.60 -1.12
N SER A 163 9.32 37.49 -1.01
CA SER A 163 8.10 37.23 -0.25
C SER A 163 6.98 36.83 -1.20
N ILE A 164 6.23 35.79 -0.85
CA ILE A 164 5.03 35.36 -1.57
C ILE A 164 3.85 35.28 -0.60
N SER A 165 2.62 35.41 -1.11
CA SER A 165 1.44 35.21 -0.29
C SER A 165 1.39 33.80 0.29
N VAL A 166 1.06 33.69 1.58
CA VAL A 166 0.82 32.41 2.26
C VAL A 166 -0.23 31.58 1.53
N THR A 167 -1.26 32.24 0.97
CA THR A 167 -2.30 31.60 0.17
C THR A 167 -1.71 30.94 -1.07
N PHE A 168 -0.84 31.64 -1.80
CA PHE A 168 -0.17 31.07 -2.97
C PHE A 168 0.74 29.90 -2.58
N ASP A 169 1.56 30.06 -1.53
CA ASP A 169 2.47 29.00 -1.05
C ASP A 169 1.73 27.69 -0.70
N VAL A 170 0.64 27.78 0.07
CA VAL A 170 -0.13 26.59 0.46
C VAL A 170 -0.77 25.90 -0.74
N LEU A 171 -1.38 26.66 -1.64
CA LEU A 171 -2.03 26.10 -2.84
C LEU A 171 -1.00 25.43 -3.76
N MET A 172 0.16 26.07 -3.97
CA MET A 172 1.24 25.49 -4.78
C MET A 172 1.87 24.26 -4.11
N LYS A 173 2.03 24.24 -2.78
CA LYS A 173 2.50 23.04 -2.05
C LYS A 173 1.53 21.87 -2.18
N LEU A 174 0.22 22.12 -2.08
CA LEU A 174 -0.79 21.09 -2.31
C LEU A 174 -0.75 20.54 -3.74
N TYR A 175 -0.62 21.42 -4.74
CA TYR A 175 -0.54 21.01 -6.14
C TYR A 175 0.78 20.29 -6.48
N ALA A 176 1.92 20.76 -5.97
CA ALA A 176 3.21 20.08 -6.10
C ALA A 176 3.17 18.68 -5.47
N LYS A 177 2.56 18.54 -4.28
CA LYS A 177 2.34 17.24 -3.65
C LYS A 177 1.47 16.33 -4.51
N ALA A 178 0.41 16.84 -5.13
CA ALA A 178 -0.43 16.07 -6.05
C ALA A 178 0.36 15.55 -7.27
N ILE A 179 1.26 16.36 -7.85
CA ILE A 179 2.16 15.94 -8.94
C ILE A 179 3.10 14.83 -8.47
N VAL A 180 3.72 14.97 -7.29
CA VAL A 180 4.62 13.94 -6.72
C VAL A 180 3.87 12.63 -6.52
N ILE A 181 2.69 12.66 -5.89
CA ILE A 181 1.86 11.46 -5.69
C ILE A 181 1.48 10.83 -7.03
N SER A 182 1.18 11.63 -8.06
CA SER A 182 0.88 11.12 -9.39
C SER A 182 2.08 10.41 -10.03
N LYS A 183 3.31 10.90 -9.79
CA LYS A 183 4.56 10.24 -10.22
C LYS A 183 4.80 8.92 -9.45
N GLU A 184 4.47 8.87 -8.17
CA GLU A 184 4.50 7.63 -7.37
C GLU A 184 3.51 6.60 -7.91
N ILE A 185 2.26 7.02 -8.17
CA ILE A 185 1.23 6.16 -8.77
C ILE A 185 1.70 5.63 -10.12
N TYR A 186 2.17 6.51 -11.01
CA TYR A 186 2.70 6.11 -12.31
C TYR A 186 3.84 5.07 -12.20
N THR A 187 4.72 5.22 -11.21
CA THR A 187 5.79 4.25 -10.95
C THR A 187 5.22 2.88 -10.55
N LEU A 188 4.24 2.86 -9.64
CA LEU A 188 3.57 1.62 -9.21
C LEU A 188 2.83 0.93 -10.37
N LEU A 189 2.16 1.69 -11.23
CA LEU A 189 1.44 1.16 -12.39
C LEU A 189 2.40 0.52 -13.41
N LYS A 190 3.53 1.18 -13.72
CA LYS A 190 4.55 0.63 -14.64
C LYS A 190 5.20 -0.66 -14.15
N SER A 191 5.17 -0.89 -12.84
CA SER A 191 5.67 -2.12 -12.22
C SER A 191 4.56 -3.12 -11.91
N GLY A 192 3.29 -2.85 -12.28
CA GLY A 192 2.17 -3.79 -12.15
C GLY A 192 1.51 -3.86 -10.76
N PHE A 193 1.69 -2.85 -9.91
CA PHE A 193 1.14 -2.81 -8.54
C PHE A 193 -0.11 -1.92 -8.43
N SER A 194 -1.24 -2.39 -8.98
CA SER A 194 -2.54 -1.70 -8.99
C SER A 194 -3.06 -1.32 -7.59
N ASP A 195 -3.01 -2.25 -6.63
CA ASP A 195 -3.49 -2.02 -5.26
C ASP A 195 -2.66 -0.94 -4.53
N GLY A 196 -1.35 -0.95 -4.76
CA GLY A 196 -0.44 0.07 -4.26
C GLY A 196 -0.74 1.43 -4.89
N ALA A 197 -0.94 1.47 -6.20
CA ALA A 197 -1.31 2.68 -6.94
C ALA A 197 -2.65 3.25 -6.43
N MET A 198 -3.66 2.42 -6.24
CA MET A 198 -4.97 2.81 -5.68
C MET A 198 -4.84 3.38 -4.27
N SER A 199 -3.98 2.77 -3.45
CA SER A 199 -3.66 3.24 -2.10
C SER A 199 -3.02 4.64 -2.12
N ARG A 200 -2.12 4.91 -3.06
CA ARG A 200 -1.52 6.25 -3.25
C ARG A 200 -2.52 7.25 -3.80
N TRP A 201 -3.42 6.84 -4.69
CA TRP A 201 -4.48 7.70 -5.21
C TRP A 201 -5.36 8.29 -4.10
N ARG A 202 -5.58 7.56 -2.99
CA ARG A 202 -6.28 8.09 -1.81
C ARG A 202 -5.69 9.43 -1.34
N SER A 203 -4.37 9.52 -1.23
CA SER A 203 -3.69 10.75 -0.81
C SER A 203 -3.79 11.86 -1.88
N LEU A 204 -3.79 11.50 -3.17
CA LEU A 204 -4.03 12.45 -4.25
C LEU A 204 -5.46 13.02 -4.20
N HIS A 205 -6.45 12.18 -3.91
CA HIS A 205 -7.84 12.61 -3.71
C HIS A 205 -7.98 13.57 -2.53
N GLU A 206 -7.31 13.29 -1.40
CA GLU A 206 -7.26 14.21 -0.25
C GLU A 206 -6.66 15.58 -0.61
N CYS A 207 -5.56 15.60 -1.37
CA CYS A 207 -4.99 16.85 -1.89
C CYS A 207 -6.01 17.65 -2.71
N ASN A 208 -6.76 16.99 -3.59
CA ASN A 208 -7.79 17.62 -4.42
C ASN A 208 -8.95 18.15 -3.55
N VAL A 209 -9.46 17.35 -2.60
CA VAL A 209 -10.49 17.77 -1.65
C VAL A 209 -10.07 19.03 -0.89
N TYR A 210 -8.86 19.05 -0.33
CA TYR A 210 -8.37 20.22 0.41
C TYR A 210 -8.19 21.43 -0.50
N PHE A 211 -7.56 21.26 -1.65
CA PHE A 211 -7.36 22.35 -2.61
C PHE A 211 -8.69 23.01 -3.01
N ARG A 212 -9.70 22.22 -3.35
CA ARG A 212 -11.03 22.73 -3.74
C ARG A 212 -11.77 23.42 -2.60
N ASN A 213 -11.62 22.93 -1.36
CA ASN A 213 -12.23 23.59 -0.20
C ASN A 213 -11.55 24.95 0.08
N LEU A 214 -10.22 25.00 0.05
CA LEU A 214 -9.44 26.22 0.28
C LEU A 214 -9.67 27.28 -0.81
N THR A 215 -10.00 26.86 -2.03
CA THR A 215 -10.26 27.77 -3.16
C THR A 215 -11.75 28.03 -3.42
N SER A 216 -12.66 27.44 -2.63
CA SER A 216 -14.11 27.50 -2.85
C SER A 216 -14.70 28.92 -2.87
N ARG A 217 -14.03 29.88 -2.22
CA ARG A 217 -14.41 31.30 -2.18
C ARG A 217 -13.25 32.22 -2.53
N TYR A 218 -12.40 31.80 -3.47
CA TYR A 218 -11.16 32.50 -3.82
C TYR A 218 -11.32 34.01 -4.15
N SER A 219 -12.48 34.41 -4.67
CA SER A 219 -12.80 35.82 -4.93
C SER A 219 -12.91 36.69 -3.66
N ASP A 220 -13.24 36.08 -2.52
CA ASP A 220 -13.23 36.72 -1.20
C ASP A 220 -11.87 36.48 -0.54
N LYS A 221 -10.93 37.40 -0.78
CA LYS A 221 -9.55 37.30 -0.28
C LYS A 221 -9.49 37.18 1.24
N GLY A 222 -10.27 37.98 1.96
CA GLY A 222 -10.27 37.98 3.43
C GLY A 222 -10.74 36.64 4.00
N PHE A 223 -11.80 36.07 3.42
CA PHE A 223 -12.26 34.73 3.80
C PHE A 223 -11.24 33.65 3.45
N THR A 224 -10.66 33.71 2.26
CA THR A 224 -9.69 32.72 1.76
C THR A 224 -8.42 32.70 2.61
N ASP A 225 -7.88 33.87 2.91
CA ASP A 225 -6.68 34.01 3.74
C ASP A 225 -6.92 33.52 5.17
N ASP A 226 -8.07 33.85 5.79
CA ASP A 226 -8.46 33.33 7.11
C ASP A 226 -8.58 31.80 7.11
N LEU A 227 -9.20 31.22 6.08
CA LEU A 227 -9.36 29.78 5.95
C LEU A 227 -8.01 29.07 5.79
N ILE A 228 -7.09 29.63 4.98
CA ILE A 228 -5.75 29.08 4.78
C ILE A 228 -4.91 29.21 6.05
N CYS A 229 -4.96 30.34 6.76
CA CYS A 229 -4.30 30.48 8.06
C CYS A 229 -4.79 29.43 9.05
N LYS A 230 -6.11 29.17 9.12
CA LYS A 230 -6.66 28.08 9.95
C LYS A 230 -6.17 26.71 9.52
N PHE A 231 -6.05 26.46 8.21
CA PHE A 231 -5.53 25.19 7.70
C PHE A 231 -4.07 24.95 8.14
N ILE A 232 -3.22 25.98 8.05
CA ILE A 232 -1.83 25.93 8.53
C ILE A 232 -1.79 25.75 10.05
N ASP A 233 -2.52 26.58 10.79
CA ASP A 233 -2.53 26.56 12.27
C ASP A 233 -3.06 25.22 12.84
N TYR A 234 -3.84 24.47 12.04
CA TYR A 234 -4.32 23.13 12.42
C TYR A 234 -3.18 22.11 12.56
N SER A 235 -2.10 22.29 11.80
CA SER A 235 -0.70 22.18 12.26
C SER A 235 -0.48 21.69 13.69
N VAL A 236 -0.68 22.66 14.58
CA VAL A 236 -0.37 22.60 16.01
C VAL A 236 -1.28 21.60 16.73
N VAL A 237 -2.51 21.41 16.24
CA VAL A 237 -3.45 20.42 16.79
C VAL A 237 -2.97 19.01 16.47
N GLU A 238 -2.45 18.78 15.27
CA GLU A 238 -1.90 17.48 14.85
C GLU A 238 -0.67 17.11 15.69
N ASP A 239 0.27 18.06 15.85
CA ASP A 239 1.47 17.88 16.68
C ASP A 239 1.12 17.54 18.15
N TYR A 240 0.14 18.24 18.73
CA TYR A 240 -0.33 17.96 20.08
C TYR A 240 -1.00 16.58 20.18
N GLN A 241 -1.82 16.19 19.20
CA GLN A 241 -2.45 14.87 19.17
C GLN A 241 -1.40 13.76 19.09
N GLU A 242 -0.34 13.95 18.32
CA GLU A 242 0.79 13.01 18.24
C GLU A 242 1.54 12.92 19.59
N LEU A 243 1.88 14.06 20.20
CA LEU A 243 2.50 14.12 21.52
C LEU A 243 1.69 13.36 22.58
N THR A 244 0.37 13.52 22.60
CA THR A 244 -0.48 12.79 23.56
C THR A 244 -0.52 11.28 23.34
N LYS A 245 -0.32 10.81 22.10
CA LYS A 245 -0.21 9.38 21.80
C LYS A 245 1.13 8.82 22.26
N TYR A 246 2.23 9.56 22.08
CA TYR A 246 3.55 9.14 22.58
C TYR A 246 3.55 8.99 24.10
N ARG A 247 3.03 9.98 24.83
CA ARG A 247 2.93 9.93 26.31
C ARG A 247 2.13 8.74 26.86
N LYS A 248 1.23 8.13 26.05
CA LYS A 248 0.44 6.97 26.47
C LYS A 248 1.16 5.64 26.30
N LYS A 249 2.23 5.59 25.50
CA LYS A 249 2.87 4.33 25.09
C LYS A 249 4.15 4.00 25.85
N ASP A 250 4.84 4.97 26.43
CA ASP A 250 6.14 4.70 27.02
C ASP A 250 6.54 5.70 28.13
N ASP A 251 6.87 5.17 29.32
CA ASP A 251 7.49 5.91 30.42
C ASP A 251 9.02 6.07 30.19
N GLU A 252 9.64 5.26 29.33
CA GLU A 252 11.08 5.29 29.01
C GLU A 252 11.42 6.19 27.80
N PHE A 253 10.44 6.51 26.94
CA PHE A 253 10.66 7.43 25.82
C PHE A 253 10.79 8.86 26.34
N LYS A 254 12.04 9.28 26.60
CA LYS A 254 12.38 10.65 27.02
C LYS A 254 12.16 11.61 25.87
N LEU A 255 10.90 12.03 25.68
CA LEU A 255 10.56 13.20 24.89
C LEU A 255 11.40 14.37 25.35
N ASN A 256 11.93 15.14 24.40
CA ASN A 256 12.60 16.39 24.73
C ASN A 256 11.59 17.31 25.43
N GLN A 257 11.77 17.53 26.73
CA GLN A 257 10.80 18.28 27.54
C GLN A 257 10.61 19.71 27.03
N ILE A 258 11.64 20.31 26.41
CA ILE A 258 11.55 21.65 25.82
C ILE A 258 10.58 21.63 24.64
N GLU A 259 10.74 20.65 23.75
CA GLU A 259 9.88 20.47 22.57
C GLU A 259 8.44 20.18 22.97
N ALA A 260 8.23 19.27 23.92
CA ALA A 260 6.90 18.97 24.44
C ALA A 260 6.22 20.19 25.08
N ASN A 261 6.97 21.02 25.80
CA ASN A 261 6.45 22.26 26.40
C ASN A 261 6.10 23.31 25.33
N ASN A 262 6.88 23.40 24.25
CA ASN A 262 6.59 24.30 23.13
C ASN A 262 5.30 23.87 22.42
N ILE A 263 5.14 22.58 22.08
CA ILE A 263 3.91 22.05 21.47
C ILE A 263 2.68 22.34 22.33
N GLU A 264 2.77 22.13 23.66
CA GLU A 264 1.67 22.44 24.58
C GLU A 264 1.34 23.93 24.65
N LYS A 265 2.36 24.79 24.61
CA LYS A 265 2.19 26.24 24.62
C LYS A 265 1.48 26.68 23.34
N ASP A 266 1.99 26.26 22.19
CA ASP A 266 1.44 26.61 20.88
C ASP A 266 0.00 26.11 20.75
N TYR A 267 -0.31 24.91 21.25
CA TYR A 267 -1.66 24.37 21.30
C TYR A 267 -2.61 25.23 22.15
N LYS A 268 -2.17 25.70 23.33
CA LYS A 268 -3.00 26.61 24.15
C LYS A 268 -3.22 27.95 23.46
N GLU A 269 -2.21 28.47 22.76
CA GLU A 269 -2.31 29.72 22.01
C GLU A 269 -3.29 29.60 20.83
N VAL A 270 -3.25 28.51 20.06
CA VAL A 270 -4.15 28.29 18.93
C VAL A 270 -5.61 28.13 19.39
N LEU A 271 -5.86 27.43 20.50
CA LEU A 271 -7.20 27.33 21.10
C LEU A 271 -7.70 28.66 21.67
N LYS A 272 -6.80 29.51 22.18
CA LYS A 272 -7.16 30.87 22.60
C LYS A 272 -7.54 31.75 21.40
N LYS A 273 -6.86 31.55 20.27
CA LYS A 273 -7.10 32.29 19.02
C LYS A 273 -8.43 31.91 18.35
N TYR A 274 -8.74 30.61 18.22
CA TYR A 274 -9.90 30.13 17.46
C TYR A 274 -11.02 29.51 18.30
N GLY A 275 -10.80 29.33 19.60
CA GLY A 275 -11.73 28.68 20.53
C GLY A 275 -11.46 27.17 20.70
N ASN A 276 -12.00 26.60 21.77
CA ASN A 276 -11.76 25.20 22.17
C ASN A 276 -12.18 24.16 21.10
N ASP A 277 -13.18 24.50 20.29
CA ASP A 277 -13.67 23.64 19.21
C ASP A 277 -12.65 23.44 18.08
N PHE A 278 -11.59 24.27 18.02
CA PHE A 278 -10.51 24.10 17.06
C PHE A 278 -9.70 22.81 17.27
N SER A 279 -9.80 22.18 18.45
CA SER A 279 -9.19 20.86 18.71
C SER A 279 -9.85 19.68 17.97
N LYS A 280 -11.05 19.87 17.40
CA LYS A 280 -11.83 18.82 16.74
C LYS A 280 -11.32 18.54 15.32
N PRO A 281 -11.52 17.31 14.79
CA PRO A 281 -11.18 16.97 13.41
C PRO A 281 -11.75 17.97 12.39
N TYR A 282 -10.90 18.41 11.45
CA TYR A 282 -11.24 19.32 10.35
C TYR A 282 -11.81 20.67 10.78
N SER A 283 -11.57 21.10 12.02
CA SER A 283 -12.08 22.36 12.57
C SER A 283 -11.58 23.59 11.79
N TRP A 284 -10.45 23.50 11.09
CA TRP A 284 -9.98 24.54 10.18
C TRP A 284 -11.04 24.92 9.13
N ALA A 285 -11.85 23.96 8.69
CA ALA A 285 -12.91 24.15 7.70
C ALA A 285 -14.23 24.67 8.31
N LYS A 286 -14.29 24.96 9.62
CA LYS A 286 -15.54 25.33 10.31
C LYS A 286 -16.25 26.53 9.69
N SER A 287 -15.52 27.49 9.12
CA SER A 287 -16.08 28.63 8.39
C SER A 287 -16.93 28.23 7.17
N LEU A 288 -16.65 27.06 6.57
CA LEU A 288 -17.43 26.50 5.45
C LEU A 288 -18.71 25.78 5.94
N PHE A 289 -18.75 25.34 7.20
CA PHE A 289 -19.84 24.56 7.78
C PHE A 289 -20.35 25.16 9.11
N PRO A 290 -20.91 26.39 9.09
CA PRO A 290 -21.27 27.13 10.31
C PRO A 290 -22.27 26.36 11.20
N PHE A 291 -23.19 25.61 10.59
CA PHE A 291 -24.24 24.88 11.31
C PHE A 291 -23.87 23.46 11.76
N LYS A 292 -22.69 22.93 11.39
CA LYS A 292 -22.28 21.55 11.75
C LYS A 292 -21.45 21.50 13.02
N ASN A 293 -21.85 20.68 14.00
CA ASN A 293 -21.08 20.51 15.25
C ASN A 293 -19.81 19.69 15.07
N ARG A 294 -19.81 18.76 14.10
CA ARG A 294 -18.68 17.91 13.74
C ARG A 294 -18.58 17.87 12.23
N ILE A 295 -17.37 17.98 11.71
CA ILE A 295 -17.05 17.92 10.30
C ILE A 295 -16.39 16.56 10.04
N TYR A 296 -16.84 15.89 8.99
CA TYR A 296 -16.26 14.63 8.50
C TYR A 296 -15.54 14.88 7.19
N PHE A 297 -14.69 13.94 6.75
CA PHE A 297 -14.05 14.05 5.44
C PHE A 297 -15.07 14.08 4.29
N SER A 298 -16.13 13.28 4.38
CA SER A 298 -17.27 13.34 3.44
C SER A 298 -17.96 14.71 3.44
N ASP A 299 -17.87 15.44 4.56
CA ASP A 299 -18.06 16.89 4.70
C ASP A 299 -17.48 17.69 3.53
N LEU A 300 -16.16 17.54 3.46
CA LEU A 300 -15.26 18.25 2.57
C LEU A 300 -15.39 17.75 1.14
N GLU A 301 -15.58 16.44 0.92
CA GLU A 301 -15.81 15.86 -0.42
C GLU A 301 -17.07 16.43 -1.07
N ASN A 302 -18.17 16.49 -0.31
CA ASN A 302 -19.43 17.04 -0.79
C ASN A 302 -19.32 18.54 -1.08
N ASN A 303 -18.69 19.32 -0.19
CA ASN A 303 -18.48 20.75 -0.43
C ASN A 303 -17.55 21.01 -1.62
N ALA A 304 -16.56 20.13 -1.81
CA ALA A 304 -15.71 20.15 -2.99
C ALA A 304 -16.45 19.65 -4.24
N GLY A 305 -17.64 19.04 -4.18
CA GLY A 305 -18.35 18.52 -5.35
C GLY A 305 -17.59 17.40 -6.09
N ILE A 306 -16.86 16.56 -5.34
CA ILE A 306 -16.13 15.37 -5.86
C ILE A 306 -16.55 14.10 -5.11
N ASP A 307 -17.71 14.13 -4.48
CA ASP A 307 -18.34 13.05 -3.72
C ASP A 307 -18.64 11.80 -4.56
N ARG A 308 -18.74 11.94 -5.89
CA ARG A 308 -18.83 10.80 -6.82
C ARG A 308 -17.64 9.85 -6.72
N LEU A 309 -16.47 10.35 -6.31
CA LEU A 309 -15.25 9.55 -6.13
C LEU A 309 -15.16 8.89 -4.74
N SER A 310 -16.09 9.20 -3.82
CA SER A 310 -16.07 8.69 -2.44
C SER A 310 -16.15 7.16 -2.35
N ILE A 311 -16.81 6.52 -3.34
CA ILE A 311 -16.90 5.06 -3.44
C ILE A 311 -15.50 4.47 -3.66
N TYR A 312 -14.74 5.04 -4.59
CA TYR A 312 -13.36 4.65 -4.85
C TYR A 312 -12.45 5.00 -3.68
N TYR A 313 -12.65 6.13 -3.01
CA TYR A 313 -11.87 6.51 -1.81
C TYR A 313 -12.07 5.48 -0.68
N LYS A 314 -13.30 5.01 -0.49
CA LYS A 314 -13.60 3.93 0.45
C LYS A 314 -12.93 2.62 0.02
N GLN A 315 -13.01 2.25 -1.26
CA GLN A 315 -12.36 1.05 -1.80
C GLN A 315 -10.84 1.08 -1.63
N ALA A 316 -10.19 2.22 -1.89
CA ALA A 316 -8.75 2.40 -1.67
C ALA A 316 -8.34 2.10 -0.21
N SER A 317 -9.22 2.34 0.77
CA SER A 317 -8.98 1.96 2.17
C SER A 317 -8.79 0.46 2.37
N TYR A 318 -9.49 -0.35 1.57
CA TYR A 318 -9.43 -1.81 1.68
C TYR A 318 -8.10 -2.38 1.22
N HIS A 319 -7.40 -1.72 0.30
CA HIS A 319 -6.08 -2.14 -0.18
C HIS A 319 -4.93 -1.66 0.74
N ILE A 320 -5.20 -0.66 1.59
CA ILE A 320 -4.27 -0.18 2.63
C ILE A 320 -4.33 -1.08 3.88
N HIS A 321 -5.53 -1.50 4.27
CA HIS A 321 -5.74 -2.34 5.44
C HIS A 321 -5.82 -3.80 5.02
N ALA A 322 -5.35 -4.74 5.85
CA ALA A 322 -5.60 -6.17 5.68
C ALA A 322 -7.08 -6.52 5.99
N SER A 323 -8.01 -5.79 5.37
CA SER A 323 -9.44 -6.01 5.45
C SER A 323 -9.79 -7.27 4.65
N PRO A 324 -10.77 -8.08 5.09
CA PRO A 324 -11.21 -9.24 4.31
C PRO A 324 -11.55 -8.86 2.86
N THR A 325 -12.23 -7.73 2.66
CA THR A 325 -12.58 -7.23 1.32
C THR A 325 -11.34 -6.97 0.47
N GLY A 326 -10.31 -6.33 1.00
CA GLY A 326 -9.07 -6.08 0.26
C GLY A 326 -8.26 -7.34 -0.03
N LEU A 327 -8.30 -8.33 0.88
CA LEU A 327 -7.61 -9.60 0.71
C LEU A 327 -8.21 -10.47 -0.42
N TYR A 328 -9.52 -10.42 -0.62
CA TYR A 328 -10.21 -11.23 -1.64
C TYR A 328 -10.52 -10.48 -2.94
N ASN A 329 -10.50 -9.15 -2.91
CA ASN A 329 -10.82 -8.30 -4.06
C ASN A 329 -9.63 -7.42 -4.44
N SER A 330 -8.46 -8.01 -4.69
CA SER A 330 -7.34 -7.28 -5.30
C SER A 330 -7.74 -6.76 -6.68
N LEU A 331 -7.28 -5.55 -7.02
CA LEU A 331 -7.45 -5.01 -8.38
C LEU A 331 -6.61 -5.78 -9.40
N GLY A 332 -5.50 -6.39 -8.96
CA GLY A 332 -4.64 -7.21 -9.82
C GLY A 332 -5.27 -8.53 -10.25
N ASP A 333 -6.41 -8.90 -9.64
CA ASP A 333 -7.15 -10.12 -9.94
C ASP A 333 -8.39 -9.81 -10.80
N ILE A 334 -8.59 -10.62 -11.85
CA ILE A 334 -9.83 -10.58 -12.62
C ILE A 334 -10.94 -11.20 -11.78
N GLN A 335 -11.97 -10.41 -11.48
CA GLN A 335 -13.13 -10.82 -10.69
C GLN A 335 -14.29 -11.26 -11.58
N ASP A 336 -14.00 -12.17 -12.52
CA ASP A 336 -14.99 -12.75 -13.43
C ASP A 336 -15.11 -14.27 -13.16
N GLU A 337 -16.34 -14.76 -13.00
CA GLU A 337 -16.61 -16.18 -12.71
C GLU A 337 -16.19 -17.12 -13.84
N ARG A 338 -16.03 -16.59 -15.06
CA ARG A 338 -15.59 -17.34 -16.24
C ARG A 338 -14.08 -17.54 -16.27
N VAL A 339 -13.33 -16.74 -15.51
CA VAL A 339 -11.87 -16.80 -15.45
C VAL A 339 -11.46 -17.72 -14.29
N GLN A 340 -10.72 -18.79 -14.60
CA GLN A 340 -10.29 -19.75 -13.58
C GLN A 340 -9.13 -19.18 -12.75
N LYS A 341 -9.39 -18.91 -11.47
CA LYS A 341 -8.35 -18.49 -10.52
C LYS A 341 -7.45 -19.67 -10.14
N HIS A 342 -6.18 -19.61 -10.53
CA HIS A 342 -5.17 -20.59 -10.17
C HIS A 342 -4.18 -20.01 -9.14
N GLY A 343 -4.41 -20.28 -7.87
CA GLY A 343 -3.47 -19.98 -6.79
C GLY A 343 -3.58 -18.56 -6.21
N TYR A 344 -2.47 -18.05 -5.67
CA TYR A 344 -2.37 -16.75 -5.01
C TYR A 344 -1.41 -15.84 -5.77
N VAL A 345 -1.73 -14.54 -5.82
CA VAL A 345 -0.85 -13.52 -6.41
C VAL A 345 0.18 -13.07 -5.38
N PHE A 346 1.46 -13.26 -5.70
CA PHE A 346 2.60 -12.90 -4.84
C PHE A 346 3.41 -11.70 -5.38
N GLY A 347 2.98 -11.10 -6.48
CA GLY A 347 3.78 -10.14 -7.23
C GLY A 347 2.94 -9.24 -8.13
N PRO A 348 3.58 -8.55 -9.09
CA PRO A 348 2.89 -7.62 -9.97
C PRO A 348 1.94 -8.32 -10.95
N SER A 349 0.91 -7.61 -11.37
CA SER A 349 -0.09 -8.07 -12.36
C SER A 349 -0.08 -7.17 -13.59
N ASN A 350 -0.40 -7.74 -14.75
CA ASN A 350 -0.64 -6.97 -15.97
C ASN A 350 -2.05 -6.38 -16.05
N TYR A 351 -2.89 -6.73 -15.09
CA TYR A 351 -4.28 -6.33 -14.96
C TYR A 351 -4.48 -5.40 -13.75
N GLY A 352 -5.60 -4.69 -13.72
CA GLY A 352 -6.01 -3.85 -12.59
C GLY A 352 -5.53 -2.41 -12.65
N LEU A 353 -4.87 -2.01 -13.74
CA LEU A 353 -4.22 -0.69 -13.82
C LEU A 353 -5.17 0.44 -14.23
N SER A 354 -6.36 0.12 -14.77
CA SER A 354 -7.27 1.12 -15.34
C SER A 354 -7.84 2.06 -14.29
N ILE A 355 -8.53 1.53 -13.27
CA ILE A 355 -9.15 2.33 -12.22
C ILE A 355 -8.15 3.30 -11.56
N PRO A 356 -7.00 2.85 -11.01
CA PRO A 356 -6.03 3.77 -10.41
C PRO A 356 -5.44 4.77 -11.41
N GLY A 357 -5.22 4.37 -12.68
CA GLY A 357 -4.77 5.27 -13.74
C GLY A 357 -5.78 6.39 -14.03
N GLN A 358 -7.03 6.02 -14.33
CA GLN A 358 -8.13 6.94 -14.60
C GLN A 358 -8.39 7.89 -13.43
N LEU A 359 -8.44 7.37 -12.20
CA LEU A 359 -8.67 8.17 -11.01
C LEU A 359 -7.54 9.18 -10.76
N THR A 360 -6.30 8.82 -11.09
CA THR A 360 -5.15 9.73 -11.03
C THR A 360 -5.29 10.87 -12.02
N ILE A 361 -5.65 10.53 -13.28
CA ILE A 361 -5.94 11.52 -14.32
C ILE A 361 -7.03 12.48 -13.84
N ILE A 362 -8.17 11.97 -13.39
CA ILE A 362 -9.30 12.78 -12.94
C ILE A 362 -8.89 13.73 -11.81
N SER A 363 -8.27 13.22 -10.74
CA SER A 363 -7.92 14.02 -9.57
C SER A 363 -6.85 15.08 -9.87
N LEU A 364 -5.77 14.70 -10.57
CA LEU A 364 -4.73 15.66 -10.95
C LEU A 364 -5.31 16.73 -11.88
N MET A 365 -6.18 16.33 -12.81
CA MET A 365 -6.73 17.26 -13.77
C MET A 365 -7.69 18.27 -13.18
N GLN A 366 -8.51 17.84 -12.22
CA GLN A 366 -9.38 18.73 -11.47
C GLN A 366 -8.58 19.79 -10.72
N MET A 367 -7.44 19.41 -10.12
CA MET A 367 -6.56 20.35 -9.43
C MET A 367 -5.90 21.33 -10.42
N ALA A 368 -5.33 20.82 -11.52
CA ALA A 368 -4.66 21.63 -12.53
C ALA A 368 -5.62 22.68 -13.13
N THR A 369 -6.83 22.25 -13.46
CA THR A 369 -7.88 23.13 -13.99
C THR A 369 -8.34 24.13 -12.93
N SER A 370 -8.53 23.70 -11.68
CA SER A 370 -8.90 24.61 -10.59
C SER A 370 -7.86 25.70 -10.40
N LEU A 371 -6.57 25.34 -10.45
CA LEU A 371 -5.45 26.28 -10.33
C LEU A 371 -5.43 27.30 -11.48
N LEU A 372 -5.58 26.84 -12.73
CA LEU A 372 -5.66 27.71 -13.92
C LEU A 372 -6.82 28.70 -13.85
N LEU A 373 -7.94 28.29 -13.26
CA LEU A 373 -9.16 29.10 -13.17
C LEU A 373 -9.15 30.11 -12.03
N LEU A 374 -8.24 30.01 -11.04
CA LEU A 374 -8.16 30.98 -9.93
C LEU A 374 -7.93 32.41 -10.44
N ASN A 375 -7.16 32.55 -11.51
CA ASN A 375 -6.89 33.81 -12.20
C ASN A 375 -7.03 33.56 -13.72
N SER A 376 -8.25 33.34 -14.20
CA SER A 376 -8.50 32.92 -15.58
C SER A 376 -8.16 34.00 -16.61
N ASN A 377 -7.50 33.61 -17.69
CA ASN A 377 -7.36 34.38 -18.93
C ASN A 377 -7.59 33.44 -20.14
N ILE A 378 -7.60 33.98 -21.37
CA ILE A 378 -7.87 33.17 -22.58
C ILE A 378 -6.86 32.03 -22.71
N ASP A 379 -5.57 32.27 -22.46
CA ASP A 379 -4.52 31.24 -22.53
C ASP A 379 -4.77 30.12 -21.52
N ARG A 380 -5.06 30.46 -20.26
CA ARG A 380 -5.35 29.49 -19.20
C ARG A 380 -6.63 28.70 -19.45
N LEU A 381 -7.66 29.31 -20.04
CA LEU A 381 -8.88 28.62 -20.48
C LEU A 381 -8.61 27.65 -21.65
N ILE A 382 -7.76 28.04 -22.61
CA ILE A 382 -7.32 27.16 -23.68
C ILE A 382 -6.54 25.99 -23.11
N ARG A 383 -5.58 26.23 -22.19
CA ARG A 383 -4.82 25.16 -21.52
C ARG A 383 -5.73 24.18 -20.78
N ALA A 384 -6.69 24.68 -20.00
CA ALA A 384 -7.68 23.84 -19.32
C ALA A 384 -8.48 22.98 -20.31
N THR A 385 -8.83 23.53 -21.48
CA THR A 385 -9.55 22.79 -22.53
C THR A 385 -8.66 21.72 -23.18
N VAL A 386 -7.41 22.04 -23.48
CA VAL A 386 -6.42 21.07 -24.02
C VAL A 386 -6.24 19.92 -23.03
N PHE A 387 -6.11 20.26 -21.76
CA PHE A 387 -6.00 19.33 -20.66
C PHE A 387 -7.19 18.36 -20.55
N GLN A 388 -8.41 18.87 -20.66
CA GLN A 388 -9.60 18.01 -20.67
C GLN A 388 -9.57 17.01 -21.82
N LYS A 389 -9.14 17.43 -23.02
CA LYS A 389 -9.03 16.52 -24.18
C LYS A 389 -8.00 15.41 -23.97
N TYR A 390 -6.85 15.74 -23.38
CA TYR A 390 -5.86 14.72 -23.00
C TYR A 390 -6.43 13.74 -21.97
N ALA A 391 -7.13 14.25 -20.96
CA ALA A 391 -7.75 13.42 -19.93
C ALA A 391 -8.79 12.45 -20.51
N ASP A 392 -9.67 12.95 -21.38
CA ASP A 392 -10.72 12.16 -22.02
C ASP A 392 -10.11 11.01 -22.85
N ASN A 393 -9.05 11.29 -23.62
CA ASN A 393 -8.33 10.26 -24.39
C ASN A 393 -7.67 9.23 -23.48
N ALA A 394 -6.94 9.69 -22.47
CA ALA A 394 -6.21 8.85 -21.54
C ALA A 394 -7.14 7.86 -20.81
N ILE A 395 -8.28 8.35 -20.35
CA ILE A 395 -9.30 7.54 -19.66
C ILE A 395 -9.79 6.40 -20.57
N LEU A 396 -10.05 6.69 -21.85
CA LEU A 396 -10.50 5.69 -22.82
C LEU A 396 -9.42 4.64 -23.09
N GLU A 397 -8.15 5.02 -23.22
CA GLU A 397 -7.07 4.06 -23.46
C GLU A 397 -6.85 3.12 -22.25
N PHE A 398 -6.93 3.64 -21.01
CA PHE A 398 -6.88 2.78 -19.82
C PHE A 398 -8.04 1.78 -19.79
N ASP A 399 -9.26 2.21 -20.11
CA ASP A 399 -10.44 1.33 -20.13
C ASP A 399 -10.32 0.26 -21.22
N LYS A 400 -9.93 0.67 -22.44
CA LYS A 400 -9.74 -0.20 -23.59
C LYS A 400 -8.75 -1.34 -23.30
N VAL A 401 -7.54 -1.02 -22.83
CA VAL A 401 -6.50 -2.05 -22.60
C VAL A 401 -6.93 -3.05 -21.52
N GLN A 402 -7.59 -2.59 -20.44
CA GLN A 402 -8.12 -3.48 -19.41
C GLN A 402 -9.18 -4.42 -19.99
N ASN A 403 -10.16 -3.88 -20.72
CA ASN A 403 -11.23 -4.67 -21.33
C ASN A 403 -10.69 -5.70 -22.33
N GLU A 404 -9.66 -5.35 -23.12
CA GLU A 404 -9.00 -6.29 -24.02
C GLU A 404 -8.36 -7.46 -23.26
N ILE A 405 -7.68 -7.20 -22.14
CA ILE A 405 -7.10 -8.25 -21.28
C ILE A 405 -8.19 -9.16 -20.71
N GLU A 406 -9.33 -8.60 -20.27
CA GLU A 406 -10.44 -9.41 -19.75
C GLU A 406 -11.00 -10.35 -20.81
N GLN A 407 -11.22 -9.85 -22.03
CA GLN A 407 -11.74 -10.69 -23.10
C GLN A 407 -10.77 -11.81 -23.48
N GLU A 408 -9.47 -11.51 -23.58
CA GLU A 408 -8.42 -12.50 -23.87
C GLU A 408 -8.43 -13.64 -22.82
N GLU A 409 -8.50 -13.31 -21.53
CA GLU A 409 -8.51 -14.28 -20.43
C GLU A 409 -9.81 -15.11 -20.36
N ILE A 410 -10.95 -14.49 -20.70
CA ILE A 410 -12.22 -15.19 -20.82
C ILE A 410 -12.17 -16.18 -21.99
N GLU A 411 -11.67 -15.77 -23.15
CA GLU A 411 -11.53 -16.61 -24.35
C GLU A 411 -10.60 -17.80 -24.09
N GLU A 412 -9.46 -17.57 -23.44
CA GLU A 412 -8.50 -18.62 -23.06
C GLU A 412 -9.12 -19.62 -22.06
N SER A 413 -9.86 -19.14 -21.07
CA SER A 413 -10.57 -19.97 -20.10
C SER A 413 -11.63 -20.87 -20.77
N ILE A 414 -12.36 -20.36 -21.76
CA ILE A 414 -13.35 -21.13 -22.53
C ILE A 414 -12.65 -22.21 -23.38
N LEU A 415 -11.57 -21.85 -24.09
CA LEU A 415 -10.80 -22.79 -24.92
C LEU A 415 -10.26 -23.96 -24.07
N ASN A 416 -9.70 -23.65 -22.90
CA ASN A 416 -9.18 -24.65 -21.98
C ASN A 416 -10.28 -25.55 -21.40
N THR A 417 -11.49 -25.05 -21.20
CA THR A 417 -12.64 -25.85 -20.73
C THR A 417 -13.22 -26.75 -21.83
N THR A 418 -13.04 -26.41 -23.11
CA THR A 418 -13.56 -27.18 -24.25
C THR A 418 -12.63 -28.33 -24.69
N LEU A 419 -11.38 -28.33 -24.20
CA LEU A 419 -10.36 -29.34 -24.50
C LEU A 419 -10.33 -30.53 -23.50
N TYR A 420 -11.17 -30.51 -22.47
CA TYR A 420 -11.44 -31.60 -21.54
C TYR A 420 -12.85 -32.16 -21.76
#